data_AF-A0A0S4XMY6-F1
#
_entry.id   AF-A0A0S4XMY6-F1
#
_cell.length_a   1.000
_cell.length_b   1.000
_cell.length_c   1.000
_cell.angle_alpha   90.00
_cell.angle_beta   90.00
_cell.angle_gamma   90.00
#
_symmetry.space_group_name_H-M   'P 1'
#
loop_
_entity.id
_entity.type
_entity.pdbx_description
1 polymer ?
#
loop_
_entity_poly.entity_id
_entity_poly.type
_entity_poly.pdbx_seq_one_letter_code
_entity_poly.pdbx_strand_id
1 'polypeptide(L)'
;MIPAGASPHSYEPKPLQMLSISKAKAYFTVGVEFEEAWLNRFKSQNKKMIIIDSVYGIKKIEMAAHHHDEDEHEEHHEDHEHETLDPHVWTTPKNMIIMATNIKNALIKLDPSNKIVYTKNYIKLVGSLKQTDLQIKAILKNTPKGSKFMIFHPSWGYFAKEYGLIQLPIELEGKEPKAKDLAILISKAKKEHIKAIFVAPEFSAKSASQISKTLGIPVVKISNLGYNWHDFMISFAKVVSHYK
;
A
#
# COMPACT_ATOMS: atom_id res chain seq x y z
N MET A 1 -15.22 -1.03 -5.44
CA MET A 1 -15.54 0.38 -5.70
C MET A 1 -14.54 0.93 -6.71
N ILE A 2 -13.26 0.99 -6.37
CA ILE A 2 -12.20 1.33 -7.32
C ILE A 2 -11.93 0.12 -8.24
N PRO A 3 -12.00 0.25 -9.58
CA PRO A 3 -11.75 -0.84 -10.51
C PRO A 3 -10.25 -1.13 -10.67
N ALA A 4 -9.91 -2.32 -11.16
CA ALA A 4 -8.53 -2.68 -11.46
C ALA A 4 -7.89 -1.68 -12.43
N GLY A 5 -6.65 -1.26 -12.13
CA GLY A 5 -5.90 -0.28 -12.91
C GLY A 5 -6.25 1.19 -12.63
N ALA A 6 -7.28 1.48 -11.82
CA ALA A 6 -7.54 2.83 -11.35
C ALA A 6 -6.77 3.13 -10.06
N SER A 7 -6.29 4.38 -9.93
CA SER A 7 -5.56 4.82 -8.75
C SER A 7 -6.52 5.31 -7.65
N PRO A 8 -6.42 4.80 -6.41
CA PRO A 8 -7.17 5.34 -5.27
C PRO A 8 -6.91 6.82 -4.99
N HIS A 9 -5.78 7.36 -5.44
CA HIS A 9 -5.42 8.77 -5.24
C HIS A 9 -6.26 9.74 -6.07
N SER A 10 -6.74 9.31 -7.23
CA SER A 10 -7.42 10.19 -8.20
C SER A 10 -8.75 9.65 -8.70
N TYR A 11 -9.19 8.48 -8.21
CA TYR A 11 -10.40 7.85 -8.71
C TYR A 11 -11.66 8.61 -8.31
N GLU A 12 -12.52 8.87 -9.28
CA GLU A 12 -13.86 9.40 -9.06
C GLU A 12 -14.91 8.30 -9.28
N PRO A 13 -15.88 8.11 -8.35
CA PRO A 13 -16.97 7.17 -8.54
C PRO A 13 -17.85 7.56 -9.72
N LYS A 14 -18.18 6.57 -10.55
CA LYS A 14 -19.14 6.71 -11.65
C LYS A 14 -20.58 6.87 -11.11
N PRO A 15 -21.50 7.48 -11.87
CA PRO A 15 -22.91 7.62 -11.46
C PRO A 15 -23.58 6.29 -11.03
N LEU A 16 -23.28 5.19 -11.71
CA LEU A 16 -23.79 3.86 -11.35
C LEU A 16 -23.27 3.35 -9.99
N GLN A 17 -22.05 3.74 -9.61
CA GLN A 17 -21.50 3.42 -8.29
C GLN A 17 -22.17 4.26 -7.21
N MET A 18 -22.43 5.55 -7.48
CA MET A 18 -23.24 6.38 -6.59
C MET A 18 -24.64 5.80 -6.39
N LEU A 19 -25.28 5.29 -7.45
CA LEU A 19 -26.56 4.58 -7.33
C LEU A 19 -26.44 3.29 -6.50
N SER A 20 -25.30 2.60 -6.55
CA SER A 20 -25.04 1.42 -5.72
C SER A 20 -24.88 1.81 -4.24
N ILE A 21 -24.21 2.94 -3.96
CA ILE A 21 -24.06 3.49 -2.61
C ILE A 21 -25.42 3.83 -1.99
N SER A 22 -26.38 4.37 -2.75
CA SER A 22 -27.73 4.67 -2.21
C SER A 22 -28.51 3.44 -1.73
N LYS A 23 -28.12 2.24 -2.17
CA LYS A 23 -28.74 0.96 -1.80
C LYS A 23 -27.88 0.12 -0.85
N ALA A 24 -26.64 0.53 -0.59
CA ALA A 24 -25.71 -0.23 0.22
C ALA A 24 -26.15 -0.28 1.69
N LYS A 25 -26.12 -1.47 2.29
CA LYS A 25 -26.35 -1.64 3.74
C LYS A 25 -25.12 -1.23 4.56
N ALA A 26 -23.93 -1.44 3.99
CA ALA A 26 -22.67 -1.21 4.66
C ALA A 26 -21.58 -0.81 3.66
N TYR A 27 -20.61 -0.03 4.14
CA TYR A 27 -19.37 0.31 3.44
C TYR A 27 -18.19 0.01 4.36
N PHE A 28 -17.22 -0.74 3.87
CA PHE A 28 -16.01 -1.12 4.59
C PHE A 28 -14.87 -0.20 4.16
N THR A 29 -14.40 0.67 5.05
CA THR A 29 -13.30 1.60 4.76
C THR A 29 -11.95 0.89 4.89
N VAL A 30 -10.99 1.33 4.08
CA VAL A 30 -9.57 0.90 4.13
C VAL A 30 -8.62 2.06 4.47
N GLY A 31 -9.14 3.28 4.61
CA GLY A 31 -8.41 4.45 5.09
C GLY A 31 -7.48 5.08 4.05
N VAL A 32 -7.90 5.08 2.78
CA VAL A 32 -7.19 5.69 1.64
C VAL A 32 -7.79 7.06 1.28
N GLU A 33 -7.06 7.86 0.52
CA GLU A 33 -7.40 9.22 0.06
C GLU A 33 -8.74 9.26 -0.69
N PHE A 34 -9.05 8.22 -1.47
CA PHE A 34 -10.37 8.05 -2.10
C PHE A 34 -11.51 8.19 -1.09
N GLU A 35 -11.35 7.62 0.10
CA GLU A 35 -12.39 7.64 1.12
C GLU A 35 -12.43 8.98 1.83
N GLU A 36 -11.30 9.65 2.03
CA GLU A 36 -11.27 11.03 2.54
C GLU A 36 -12.06 11.98 1.64
N ALA A 37 -11.89 11.85 0.31
CA ALA A 37 -12.58 12.68 -0.67
C ALA A 37 -14.09 12.37 -0.78
N TRP A 38 -14.49 11.10 -0.68
CA TRP A 38 -15.84 10.67 -1.07
C TRP A 38 -16.74 10.18 0.08
N LEU A 39 -16.20 9.80 1.23
CA LEU A 39 -16.98 9.18 2.30
C LEU A 39 -18.06 10.09 2.86
N ASN A 40 -17.81 11.41 2.96
CA ASN A 40 -18.82 12.38 3.38
C ASN A 40 -19.99 12.45 2.39
N ARG A 41 -19.72 12.42 1.07
CA ARG A 41 -20.75 12.39 0.03
C ARG A 41 -21.55 11.08 0.10
N PHE A 42 -20.88 9.95 0.34
CA PHE A 42 -21.56 8.66 0.51
C PHE A 42 -22.49 8.65 1.72
N LYS A 43 -22.04 9.19 2.86
CA LYS A 43 -22.85 9.34 4.08
C LYS A 43 -24.07 10.24 3.86
N SER A 44 -23.90 11.37 3.16
CA SER A 44 -25.00 12.28 2.85
C SER A 44 -26.03 11.64 1.92
N GLN A 45 -25.56 10.86 0.93
CA GLN A 45 -26.45 10.18 -0.03
C GLN A 45 -27.21 9.01 0.61
N ASN A 46 -26.58 8.24 1.49
CA ASN A 46 -27.20 7.11 2.18
C ASN A 46 -26.97 7.19 3.70
N LYS A 47 -27.86 7.92 4.39
CA LYS A 47 -27.82 8.09 5.85
C LYS A 47 -28.04 6.78 6.63
N LYS A 48 -28.53 5.72 5.99
CA LYS A 48 -28.76 4.41 6.60
C LYS A 48 -27.59 3.44 6.41
N MET A 49 -26.63 3.79 5.55
CA MET A 49 -25.45 2.95 5.29
C MET A 49 -24.55 2.94 6.52
N ILE A 50 -24.21 1.74 6.99
CA ILE A 50 -23.30 1.58 8.11
C ILE A 50 -21.87 1.66 7.58
N ILE A 51 -21.08 2.60 8.10
CA ILE A 51 -19.66 2.69 7.80
C ILE A 51 -18.90 1.82 8.81
N ILE A 52 -18.07 0.91 8.32
CA ILE A 52 -17.24 0.03 9.13
C ILE A 52 -15.78 0.34 8.85
N ASP A 53 -15.07 0.73 9.89
CA ASP A 53 -13.62 0.84 9.84
C ASP A 53 -12.98 -0.56 9.83
N SER A 54 -12.55 -1.00 8.64
CA SER A 54 -11.89 -2.31 8.52
C SER A 54 -10.48 -2.28 9.07
N VAL A 55 -9.86 -1.11 9.18
CA VAL A 55 -8.46 -0.95 9.62
C VAL A 55 -8.34 -0.67 11.11
N TYR A 56 -9.47 -0.66 11.82
CA TYR A 56 -9.50 -0.50 13.28
C TYR A 56 -8.56 -1.47 13.99
N GLY A 57 -7.71 -0.94 14.86
CA GLY A 57 -6.71 -1.70 15.63
C GLY A 57 -5.38 -1.95 14.91
N ILE A 58 -5.22 -1.50 13.66
CA ILE A 58 -3.91 -1.49 12.99
C ILE A 58 -3.10 -0.30 13.50
N LYS A 59 -1.91 -0.57 14.06
CA LYS A 59 -0.93 0.48 14.36
C LYS A 59 -0.35 1.01 13.04
N LYS A 60 -0.77 2.20 12.65
CA LYS A 60 -0.26 2.85 11.44
C LYS A 60 1.21 3.22 11.58
N ILE A 61 1.90 3.30 10.46
CA ILE A 61 3.29 3.78 10.35
C ILE A 61 3.29 5.09 9.58
N GLU A 62 4.32 5.90 9.76
CA GLU A 62 4.56 7.06 8.91
C GLU A 62 4.83 6.63 7.47
N MET A 63 4.35 7.43 6.52
CA MET A 63 4.71 7.26 5.12
C MET A 63 6.21 7.46 4.94
N ALA A 64 6.85 6.58 4.16
CA ALA A 64 8.25 6.80 3.81
C ALA A 64 8.37 8.02 2.89
N ALA A 65 8.98 9.08 3.38
CA ALA A 65 9.30 10.28 2.62
C ALA A 65 10.78 10.31 2.20
N HIS A 66 11.08 11.13 1.21
CA HIS A 66 12.47 11.51 0.93
C HIS A 66 12.94 12.51 1.97
N HIS A 67 13.64 12.04 3.00
CA HIS A 67 14.46 12.92 3.81
C HIS A 67 15.80 13.15 3.09
N HIS A 68 16.08 14.41 2.82
CA HIS A 68 17.42 14.86 2.45
C HIS A 68 18.25 14.86 3.72
N ASP A 69 19.05 13.82 3.92
CA ASP A 69 20.17 13.89 4.86
C ASP A 69 21.26 14.75 4.19
N GLU A 70 21.12 16.07 4.28
CA GLU A 70 22.24 17.00 4.08
C GLU A 70 22.60 17.58 5.46
N ASP A 71 23.83 17.28 5.88
CA ASP A 71 24.49 17.96 6.99
C ASP A 71 24.48 19.49 6.77
N GLU A 72 24.20 20.23 7.85
CA GLU A 72 24.38 21.68 8.02
C GLU A 72 23.52 22.62 7.14
N HIS A 73 22.42 23.14 7.72
CA HIS A 73 22.21 24.58 7.96
C HIS A 73 20.92 24.79 8.77
N GLU A 74 21.05 25.42 9.94
CA GLU A 74 19.90 25.94 10.69
C GLU A 74 19.21 27.05 9.88
N GLU A 75 18.03 26.77 9.36
CA GLU A 75 17.03 27.80 9.06
C GLU A 75 15.65 27.35 9.56
N HIS A 76 15.11 28.14 10.49
CA HIS A 76 13.78 27.98 11.06
C HIS A 76 12.71 28.05 9.97
N HIS A 77 12.10 26.90 9.67
CA HIS A 77 10.78 26.83 9.07
C HIS A 77 9.88 25.98 9.98
N GLU A 78 9.14 26.66 10.86
CA GLU A 78 7.90 26.12 11.40
C GLU A 78 6.87 26.09 10.28
N ASP A 79 6.87 25.03 9.49
CA ASP A 79 5.74 24.69 8.63
C ASP A 79 5.26 23.30 9.01
N HIS A 80 3.95 23.18 9.21
CA HIS A 80 3.28 22.02 9.76
C HIS A 80 3.53 20.74 8.93
N GLU A 81 4.53 19.95 9.31
CA GLU A 81 4.59 18.54 8.91
C GLU A 81 3.44 17.80 9.59
N HIS A 82 2.29 17.78 8.92
CA HIS A 82 1.30 16.75 9.18
C HIS A 82 1.96 15.41 8.84
N GLU A 83 2.40 14.66 9.86
CA GLU A 83 2.84 13.27 9.73
C GLU A 83 1.75 12.48 8.98
N THR A 84 1.94 12.28 7.69
CA THR A 84 0.98 11.53 6.86
C THR A 84 1.18 10.05 7.13
N LEU A 85 0.15 9.43 7.75
CA LEU A 85 0.17 8.01 8.07
C LEU A 85 -0.03 7.17 6.80
N ASP A 86 0.81 6.15 6.62
CA ASP A 86 0.77 5.24 5.48
C ASP A 86 -0.58 4.47 5.42
N PRO A 87 -1.40 4.65 4.36
CA PRO A 87 -2.68 3.98 4.21
C PRO A 87 -2.57 2.54 3.67
N HIS A 88 -1.39 2.09 3.21
CA HIS A 88 -1.18 0.81 2.51
C HIS A 88 -1.16 -0.43 3.42
N VAL A 89 -2.07 -0.45 4.39
CA VAL A 89 -2.12 -1.44 5.48
C VAL A 89 -2.33 -2.87 4.98
N TRP A 90 -2.96 -3.06 3.82
CA TRP A 90 -3.24 -4.38 3.25
C TRP A 90 -2.00 -5.11 2.75
N THR A 91 -0.83 -4.47 2.73
CA THR A 91 0.43 -5.06 2.25
C THR A 91 1.12 -5.98 3.26
N THR A 92 0.41 -6.45 4.29
CA THR A 92 0.91 -7.54 5.16
C THR A 92 -0.19 -8.55 5.51
N PRO A 93 0.14 -9.86 5.59
CA PRO A 93 -0.80 -10.86 6.09
C PRO A 93 -1.33 -10.56 7.49
N LYS A 94 -0.47 -10.00 8.36
CA LYS A 94 -0.81 -9.62 9.74
C LYS A 94 -1.94 -8.60 9.78
N ASN A 95 -1.83 -7.53 9.01
CA ASN A 95 -2.89 -6.50 8.92
C ASN A 95 -4.14 -7.05 8.24
N MET A 96 -4.00 -7.87 7.20
CA MET A 96 -5.14 -8.51 6.54
C MET A 96 -5.96 -9.40 7.49
N ILE A 97 -5.32 -10.05 8.48
CA ILE A 97 -6.03 -10.82 9.52
C ILE A 97 -6.85 -9.90 10.43
N ILE A 98 -6.31 -8.73 10.79
CA ILE A 98 -7.04 -7.71 11.58
C ILE A 98 -8.25 -7.22 10.77
N MET A 99 -8.04 -6.86 9.51
CA MET A 99 -9.13 -6.44 8.61
C MET A 99 -10.20 -7.51 8.44
N ALA A 100 -9.81 -8.76 8.21
CA ALA A 100 -10.73 -9.89 8.11
C ALA A 100 -11.54 -10.10 9.40
N THR A 101 -10.93 -9.85 10.56
CA THR A 101 -11.61 -9.93 11.86
C THR A 101 -12.68 -8.86 11.99
N ASN A 102 -12.35 -7.61 11.66
CA ASN A 102 -13.27 -6.47 11.70
C ASN A 102 -14.44 -6.68 10.73
N ILE A 103 -14.15 -7.11 9.49
CA ILE A 103 -15.16 -7.40 8.47
C ILE A 103 -16.09 -8.52 8.93
N LYS A 104 -15.55 -9.65 9.42
CA LYS A 104 -16.36 -10.77 9.92
C LYS A 104 -17.26 -10.34 11.08
N ASN A 105 -16.74 -9.58 12.05
CA ASN A 105 -17.52 -9.11 13.18
C ASN A 105 -18.67 -8.18 12.74
N ALA A 106 -18.40 -7.27 11.81
CA ALA A 106 -19.41 -6.40 11.24
C ALA A 106 -20.48 -7.18 10.45
N LEU A 107 -20.08 -8.14 9.63
CA LEU A 107 -21.02 -8.99 8.89
C LEU A 107 -21.93 -9.79 9.82
N ILE A 108 -21.39 -10.37 10.90
CA ILE A 108 -22.18 -11.08 11.93
C ILE A 108 -23.19 -10.13 12.60
N LYS A 109 -22.80 -8.87 12.85
CA LYS A 109 -23.71 -7.88 13.44
C LYS A 109 -24.82 -7.45 12.47
N LEU A 110 -24.50 -7.31 11.19
CA LEU A 110 -25.43 -6.90 10.14
C LEU A 110 -26.38 -8.01 9.70
N ASP A 111 -25.93 -9.26 9.77
CA ASP A 111 -26.68 -10.44 9.38
C ASP A 111 -26.37 -11.64 10.32
N PRO A 112 -26.99 -11.64 11.52
CA PRO A 112 -26.74 -12.67 12.53
C PRO A 112 -27.12 -14.09 12.07
N SER A 113 -28.10 -14.21 11.16
CA SER A 113 -28.57 -15.50 10.64
C SER A 113 -27.47 -16.25 9.87
N ASN A 114 -26.52 -15.52 9.26
CA ASN A 114 -25.41 -16.07 8.48
C ASN A 114 -24.10 -16.19 9.28
N LYS A 115 -24.14 -16.07 10.62
CA LYS A 115 -22.96 -16.13 11.49
C LYS A 115 -22.05 -17.33 11.23
N ILE A 116 -22.62 -18.51 11.04
CA ILE A 116 -21.86 -19.75 10.79
C ILE A 116 -21.07 -19.64 9.49
N VAL A 117 -21.69 -19.10 8.43
CA VAL A 117 -21.06 -18.91 7.12
C VAL A 117 -19.88 -17.94 7.21
N TYR A 118 -20.09 -16.76 7.82
CA TYR A 118 -19.02 -15.78 8.00
C TYR A 118 -17.86 -16.33 8.82
N THR A 119 -18.15 -17.06 9.90
CA THR A 119 -17.12 -17.66 10.75
C THR A 119 -16.31 -18.73 10.00
N LYS A 120 -16.97 -19.62 9.25
CA LYS A 120 -16.31 -20.64 8.43
C LYS A 120 -15.41 -20.02 7.36
N ASN A 121 -15.90 -18.99 6.66
CA ASN A 121 -15.13 -18.29 5.63
C ASN A 121 -13.94 -17.52 6.22
N TYR A 122 -14.12 -16.88 7.37
CA TYR A 122 -13.04 -16.22 8.10
C TYR A 122 -11.92 -17.20 8.48
N ILE A 123 -12.25 -18.38 9.02
CA ILE A 123 -11.24 -19.39 9.39
C ILE A 123 -10.41 -19.82 8.17
N LYS A 124 -11.08 -20.07 7.03
CA LYS A 124 -10.40 -20.40 5.77
C LYS A 124 -9.47 -19.27 5.32
N LEU A 125 -9.97 -18.04 5.30
CA LEU A 125 -9.20 -16.86 4.89
C LEU A 125 -7.97 -16.65 5.79
N VAL A 126 -8.13 -16.72 7.10
CA VAL A 126 -7.00 -16.59 8.05
C VAL A 126 -5.97 -17.70 7.86
N GLY A 127 -6.42 -18.93 7.57
CA GLY A 127 -5.53 -20.03 7.20
C GLY A 127 -4.66 -19.69 5.98
N SER A 128 -5.28 -19.20 4.91
CA SER A 128 -4.57 -18.78 3.69
C SER A 128 -3.63 -17.59 3.92
N LEU A 129 -4.02 -16.61 4.72
CA LEU A 129 -3.16 -15.46 5.07
C LEU A 129 -1.92 -15.91 5.86
N LYS A 130 -2.09 -16.80 6.84
CA LYS A 130 -0.96 -17.38 7.60
C LYS A 130 -0.03 -18.19 6.69
N GLN A 131 -0.59 -18.97 5.76
CA GLN A 131 0.21 -19.69 4.78
C GLN A 131 1.01 -18.75 3.87
N THR A 132 0.41 -17.63 3.46
CA THR A 132 1.09 -16.59 2.67
C THR A 132 2.28 -16.02 3.44
N ASP A 133 2.08 -15.69 4.72
CA ASP A 133 3.16 -15.19 5.58
C ASP A 133 4.34 -16.17 5.68
N LEU A 134 4.05 -17.45 5.91
CA LEU A 134 5.08 -18.49 5.97
C LEU A 134 5.86 -18.61 4.66
N GLN A 135 5.19 -18.52 3.51
CA GLN A 135 5.84 -18.57 2.22
C GLN A 135 6.71 -17.33 1.96
N ILE A 136 6.24 -16.13 2.31
CA ILE A 136 7.05 -14.91 2.20
C ILE A 136 8.32 -15.04 3.06
N LYS A 137 8.18 -15.49 4.31
CA LYS A 137 9.32 -15.73 5.21
C LYS A 137 10.31 -16.74 4.65
N ALA A 138 9.82 -17.81 4.01
CA ALA A 138 10.67 -18.80 3.36
C ALA A 138 11.43 -18.22 2.17
N ILE A 139 10.76 -17.43 1.32
CA ILE A 139 11.38 -16.76 0.16
C ILE A 139 12.46 -15.77 0.60
N LEU A 140 12.17 -14.98 1.63
CA LEU A 140 13.07 -13.95 2.16
C LEU A 140 14.09 -14.46 3.17
N LYS A 141 14.14 -15.78 3.44
CA LYS A 141 14.99 -16.37 4.48
C LYS A 141 16.47 -15.98 4.35
N ASN A 142 16.96 -15.90 3.10
CA ASN A 142 18.34 -15.56 2.79
C ASN A 142 18.51 -14.10 2.36
N THR A 143 17.51 -13.24 2.60
CA THR A 143 17.58 -11.81 2.33
C THR A 143 18.06 -11.10 3.59
N PRO A 144 19.22 -10.42 3.55
CA PRO A 144 19.72 -9.69 4.71
C PRO A 144 18.69 -8.69 5.25
N LYS A 145 18.66 -8.54 6.58
CA LYS A 145 17.86 -7.48 7.21
C LYS A 145 18.46 -6.12 6.85
N GLY A 146 17.59 -5.17 6.53
CA GLY A 146 17.99 -3.86 6.03
C GLY A 146 18.28 -3.82 4.52
N SER A 147 18.09 -4.93 3.78
CA SER A 147 18.13 -4.89 2.31
C SER A 147 17.15 -3.83 1.79
N LYS A 148 17.65 -2.98 0.89
CA LYS A 148 16.91 -1.86 0.33
C LYS A 148 16.37 -2.20 -1.05
N PHE A 149 15.17 -1.71 -1.35
CA PHE A 149 14.62 -1.75 -2.70
C PHE A 149 14.09 -0.38 -3.11
N MET A 150 14.29 -0.01 -4.37
CA MET A 150 13.78 1.24 -4.90
C MET A 150 12.42 1.03 -5.56
N ILE A 151 11.46 1.89 -5.22
CA ILE A 151 10.10 1.84 -5.72
C ILE A 151 9.63 3.22 -6.10
N PHE A 152 8.76 3.32 -7.10
CA PHE A 152 8.22 4.60 -7.52
C PHE A 152 7.36 5.24 -6.42
N HIS A 153 6.22 4.61 -6.12
CA HIS A 153 5.27 5.01 -5.09
C HIS A 153 5.51 4.22 -3.80
N PRO A 154 5.61 4.85 -2.60
CA PRO A 154 5.98 4.21 -1.33
C PRO A 154 4.90 3.29 -0.72
N SER A 155 4.29 2.41 -1.51
CA SER A 155 3.11 1.62 -1.10
C SER A 155 3.40 0.27 -0.43
N TRP A 156 4.65 0.01 -0.06
CA TRP A 156 5.09 -1.26 0.53
C TRP A 156 5.72 -1.09 1.92
N GLY A 157 5.45 0.03 2.60
CA GLY A 157 6.03 0.35 3.92
C GLY A 157 5.77 -0.72 4.97
N TYR A 158 4.53 -1.20 5.09
CA TYR A 158 4.19 -2.27 6.04
C TYR A 158 4.87 -3.59 5.69
N PHE A 159 4.94 -3.97 4.41
CA PHE A 159 5.68 -5.16 3.97
C PHE A 159 7.16 -5.05 4.34
N ALA A 160 7.77 -3.91 4.04
CA ALA A 160 9.17 -3.66 4.33
C ALA A 160 9.45 -3.79 5.84
N LYS A 161 8.62 -3.15 6.68
CA LYS A 161 8.72 -3.23 8.13
C LYS A 161 8.56 -4.66 8.67
N GLU A 162 7.53 -5.40 8.23
CA GLU A 162 7.25 -6.75 8.74
C GLU A 162 8.38 -7.74 8.37
N TYR A 163 8.95 -7.62 7.18
CA TYR A 163 9.99 -8.53 6.70
C TYR A 163 11.42 -8.00 6.85
N GLY A 164 11.60 -6.84 7.48
CA GLY A 164 12.90 -6.25 7.80
C GLY A 164 13.68 -5.78 6.58
N LEU A 165 12.98 -5.17 5.63
CA LEU A 165 13.48 -4.51 4.44
C LEU A 165 13.29 -2.99 4.58
N ILE A 166 13.85 -2.24 3.65
CA ILE A 166 13.70 -0.78 3.59
C ILE A 166 13.27 -0.40 2.17
N GLN A 167 12.17 0.33 2.04
CA GLN A 167 11.76 0.89 0.75
C GLN A 167 12.42 2.26 0.53
N LEU A 168 12.87 2.53 -0.68
CA LEU A 168 13.36 3.83 -1.13
C LEU A 168 12.37 4.36 -2.18
N PRO A 169 11.51 5.35 -1.85
CA PRO A 169 10.59 5.93 -2.83
C PRO A 169 11.34 6.64 -3.97
N ILE A 170 10.65 6.97 -5.06
CA ILE A 170 11.15 7.90 -6.11
C ILE A 170 10.27 9.13 -6.14
N GLU A 171 8.95 8.95 -6.06
CA GLU A 171 8.03 10.07 -6.04
C GLU A 171 8.07 10.84 -4.72
N LEU A 172 7.59 12.08 -4.78
CA LEU A 172 7.36 12.97 -3.66
C LEU A 172 5.86 13.33 -3.65
N GLU A 173 5.09 12.87 -2.67
CA GLU A 173 3.65 13.19 -2.55
C GLU A 173 2.85 12.93 -3.84
N GLY A 174 3.07 11.79 -4.52
CA GLY A 174 2.41 11.49 -5.80
C GLY A 174 2.94 12.25 -7.01
N LYS A 175 4.03 13.03 -6.88
CA LYS A 175 4.65 13.80 -7.96
C LYS A 175 5.99 13.22 -8.39
N GLU A 176 6.27 13.35 -9.69
CA GLU A 176 7.57 13.03 -10.27
C GLU A 176 8.67 13.92 -9.66
N PRO A 177 9.86 13.39 -9.35
CA PRO A 177 10.96 14.15 -8.76
C PRO A 177 11.48 15.23 -9.72
N LYS A 178 11.98 16.35 -9.18
CA LYS A 178 12.67 17.36 -10.00
C LYS A 178 14.06 16.83 -10.40
N ALA A 179 14.70 17.50 -11.36
CA ALA A 179 16.01 17.07 -11.88
C ALA A 179 17.10 16.94 -10.79
N LYS A 180 17.10 17.84 -9.81
CA LYS A 180 18.02 17.79 -8.66
C LYS A 180 17.78 16.54 -7.79
N ASP A 181 16.52 16.25 -7.50
CA ASP A 181 16.12 15.11 -6.66
C ASP A 181 16.41 13.79 -7.38
N LEU A 182 16.23 13.77 -8.71
CA LEU A 182 16.59 12.64 -9.55
C LEU A 182 18.09 12.31 -9.49
N ALA A 183 18.97 13.32 -9.47
CA ALA A 183 20.41 13.11 -9.33
C ALA A 183 20.77 12.53 -7.95
N ILE A 184 20.13 13.03 -6.89
CA ILE A 184 20.27 12.50 -5.52
C ILE A 184 19.81 11.04 -5.46
N LEU A 185 18.67 10.73 -6.06
CA LEU A 185 18.13 9.37 -6.16
C LEU A 185 19.07 8.41 -6.89
N ILE A 186 19.68 8.85 -7.99
CA ILE A 186 20.67 8.06 -8.74
C ILE A 186 21.89 7.78 -7.86
N SER A 187 22.41 8.79 -7.14
CA SER A 187 23.53 8.63 -6.23
C SER A 187 23.20 7.69 -5.06
N LYS A 188 22.02 7.83 -4.47
CA LYS A 188 21.52 6.95 -3.41
C LYS A 188 21.36 5.51 -3.89
N ALA A 189 20.78 5.30 -5.08
CA ALA A 189 20.65 3.98 -5.68
C ALA A 189 22.01 3.30 -5.92
N LYS A 190 23.03 4.05 -6.35
CA LYS A 190 24.41 3.53 -6.50
C LYS A 190 25.01 3.14 -5.15
N LYS A 191 24.94 4.03 -4.16
CA LYS A 191 25.46 3.82 -2.79
C LYS A 191 24.84 2.59 -2.14
N GLU A 192 23.54 2.40 -2.35
CA GLU A 192 22.76 1.30 -1.77
C GLU A 192 22.72 0.05 -2.65
N HIS A 193 23.48 0.01 -3.74
CA HIS A 193 23.60 -1.12 -4.66
C HIS A 193 22.24 -1.64 -5.18
N ILE A 194 21.31 -0.73 -5.46
CA ILE A 194 19.98 -1.07 -5.96
C ILE A 194 20.08 -1.75 -7.32
N LYS A 195 19.44 -2.92 -7.45
CA LYS A 195 19.50 -3.75 -8.66
C LYS A 195 18.24 -3.72 -9.54
N ALA A 196 17.16 -3.09 -9.07
CA ALA A 196 15.93 -2.91 -9.83
C ALA A 196 15.09 -1.77 -9.26
N ILE A 197 14.22 -1.21 -10.10
CA ILE A 197 13.24 -0.19 -9.72
C ILE A 197 11.84 -0.76 -9.89
N PHE A 198 11.04 -0.71 -8.83
CA PHE A 198 9.66 -1.20 -8.83
C PHE A 198 8.68 -0.08 -9.19
N VAL A 199 7.75 -0.33 -10.11
CA VAL A 199 6.76 0.68 -10.53
C VAL A 199 5.39 0.02 -10.64
N ALA A 200 4.39 0.59 -9.96
CA ALA A 200 3.03 0.09 -10.10
C ALA A 200 2.44 0.46 -11.48
N PRO A 201 1.61 -0.39 -12.09
CA PRO A 201 0.98 -0.12 -13.39
C PRO A 201 0.20 1.20 -13.46
N GLU A 202 -0.30 1.67 -12.32
CA GLU A 202 -1.13 2.87 -12.17
C GLU A 202 -0.34 4.18 -12.31
N PHE A 203 1.01 4.12 -12.30
CA PHE A 203 1.88 5.29 -12.35
C PHE A 203 2.74 5.36 -13.62
N SER A 204 3.10 6.61 -13.98
CA SER A 204 4.13 6.89 -14.98
C SER A 204 5.47 6.26 -14.58
N ALA A 205 6.14 5.64 -15.54
CA ALA A 205 7.48 5.09 -15.33
C ALA A 205 8.60 6.05 -15.78
N LYS A 206 8.30 7.35 -16.00
CA LYS A 206 9.24 8.26 -16.68
C LYS A 206 10.52 8.48 -15.88
N SER A 207 10.44 8.92 -14.62
CA SER A 207 11.63 9.07 -13.76
C SER A 207 12.31 7.73 -13.48
N ALA A 208 11.53 6.68 -13.17
CA ALA A 208 12.06 5.33 -13.00
C ALA A 208 12.87 4.86 -14.22
N SER A 209 12.41 5.17 -15.44
CA SER A 209 13.12 4.85 -16.69
C SER A 209 14.39 5.68 -16.86
N GLN A 210 14.42 6.92 -16.38
CA GLN A 210 15.63 7.75 -16.41
C GLN A 210 16.70 7.17 -15.47
N ILE A 211 16.34 6.87 -14.23
CA ILE A 211 17.24 6.24 -13.25
C ILE A 211 17.73 4.89 -13.80
N SER A 212 16.82 4.06 -14.30
CA SER A 212 17.11 2.75 -14.91
C SER A 212 18.15 2.86 -16.02
N LYS A 213 17.99 3.79 -16.97
CA LYS A 213 18.93 4.01 -18.07
C LYS A 213 20.31 4.45 -17.57
N THR A 214 20.36 5.35 -16.58
CA THR A 214 21.63 5.84 -16.02
C THR A 214 22.39 4.77 -15.25
N LEU A 215 21.68 3.86 -14.57
CA LEU A 215 22.28 2.84 -13.72
C LEU A 215 22.44 1.48 -14.41
N GLY A 216 21.81 1.27 -15.57
CA GLY A 216 21.79 -0.03 -16.23
C GLY A 216 20.99 -1.09 -15.47
N ILE A 217 19.98 -0.70 -14.70
CA ILE A 217 19.15 -1.61 -13.89
C ILE A 217 17.72 -1.69 -14.44
N PRO A 218 17.03 -2.85 -14.36
CA PRO A 218 15.68 -3.01 -14.89
C PRO A 218 14.61 -2.23 -14.11
N VAL A 219 13.56 -1.84 -14.83
CA VAL A 219 12.28 -1.42 -14.24
C VAL A 219 11.35 -2.64 -14.22
N VAL A 220 10.84 -2.99 -13.03
CA VAL A 220 9.95 -4.13 -12.82
C VAL A 220 8.55 -3.62 -12.46
N LYS A 221 7.55 -4.06 -13.22
CA LYS A 221 6.16 -3.70 -12.97
C LYS A 221 5.57 -4.57 -11.86
N ILE A 222 5.06 -3.94 -10.79
CA ILE A 222 4.44 -4.65 -9.66
C ILE A 222 3.35 -3.81 -9.00
N SER A 223 2.15 -4.37 -8.86
CA SER A 223 1.01 -3.73 -8.19
C SER A 223 0.76 -4.37 -6.83
N ASN A 224 0.21 -3.60 -5.89
CA ASN A 224 -0.36 -4.10 -4.63
C ASN A 224 -1.90 -4.04 -4.61
N LEU A 225 -2.55 -3.73 -5.75
CA LEU A 225 -4.01 -3.58 -5.90
C LEU A 225 -4.67 -4.75 -6.65
N GLY A 226 -3.93 -5.82 -6.90
CA GLY A 226 -4.42 -6.96 -7.66
C GLY A 226 -5.42 -7.83 -6.89
N TYR A 227 -6.39 -8.40 -7.62
CA TYR A 227 -7.47 -9.20 -7.03
C TYR A 227 -6.96 -10.46 -6.31
N ASN A 228 -6.00 -11.17 -6.90
CA ASN A 228 -5.38 -12.34 -6.24
C ASN A 228 -4.25 -11.89 -5.29
N TRP A 229 -4.63 -11.33 -4.15
CA TRP A 229 -3.71 -10.74 -3.18
C TRP A 229 -2.53 -11.66 -2.84
N HIS A 230 -2.76 -12.96 -2.63
CA HIS A 230 -1.71 -13.94 -2.34
C HIS A 230 -0.60 -13.93 -3.39
N ASP A 231 -0.96 -14.08 -4.67
CA ASP A 231 0.00 -14.16 -5.77
C ASP A 231 0.84 -12.88 -5.88
N PHE A 232 0.24 -11.71 -5.64
CA PHE A 232 0.95 -10.44 -5.67
C PHE A 232 1.97 -10.33 -4.53
N MET A 233 1.59 -10.73 -3.31
CA MET A 233 2.52 -10.73 -2.17
C MET A 233 3.69 -11.70 -2.38
N ILE A 234 3.41 -12.89 -2.90
CA ILE A 234 4.45 -13.89 -3.21
C ILE A 234 5.35 -13.41 -4.37
N SER A 235 4.77 -12.82 -5.40
CA SER A 235 5.52 -12.27 -6.53
C SER A 235 6.45 -11.16 -6.07
N PHE A 236 5.97 -10.24 -5.22
CA PHE A 236 6.80 -9.18 -4.66
C PHE A 236 7.96 -9.74 -3.82
N ALA A 237 7.68 -10.70 -2.93
CA ALA A 237 8.73 -11.34 -2.14
C ALA A 237 9.81 -12.01 -3.02
N LYS A 238 9.41 -12.72 -4.09
CA LYS A 238 10.35 -13.36 -5.03
C LYS A 238 11.21 -12.34 -5.76
N VAL A 239 10.58 -11.28 -6.25
CA VAL A 239 11.24 -10.23 -7.00
C VAL A 239 12.23 -9.47 -6.12
N VAL A 240 11.83 -9.08 -4.90
CA VAL A 240 12.75 -8.44 -3.93
C VAL A 240 13.90 -9.38 -3.57
N SER A 241 13.62 -10.67 -3.33
CA SER A 241 14.69 -11.64 -3.05
C SER A 241 15.65 -11.85 -4.22
N HIS A 242 15.19 -11.66 -5.46
CA HIS A 242 16.02 -11.80 -6.65
C HIS A 242 16.95 -10.60 -6.85
N TYR A 243 16.47 -9.40 -6.52
CA TYR A 243 17.19 -8.13 -6.69
C TYR A 243 17.84 -7.59 -5.40
N LYS A 244 17.97 -8.42 -4.36
CA LYS A 244 18.64 -8.10 -3.09
C LYS A 244 20.14 -7.86 -3.23
#